data_AF-A0A0G4J250-F1
#
_entry.id   AF-A0A0G4J250-F1
#
_cell.length_a   1.000
_cell.length_b   1.000
_cell.length_c   1.000
_cell.angle_alpha   90.00
_cell.angle_beta   90.00
_cell.angle_gamma   90.00
#
_symmetry.space_group_name_H-M   'P 1'
#
loop_
_entity.id
_entity.type
_entity.pdbx_description
1 polymer ?
#
loop_
_entity_poly.entity_id
_entity_poly.type
_entity_poly.pdbx_seq_one_letter_code
_entity_poly.pdbx_strand_id
1 'polypeptide(L)'
;MGLRSLSSAGSSAQSFGSEAAIADDLDFSLGQDGTQKSSWAERVVAWFNSCQAGFIALLYIMSKSSAHSAAFDVVVEVIEALQMMALMVPPADAFNFGLEQPIQSWFDFALYFTVLPVVLGYKANEIGNYLSAGLLTILLAIGTYLGYACVAGSTRYMWIAVVFRSLAGALVTFMYVPVLGILTGYFAFQDLPSWAATFITVLMLALAPVIAIVGAVIALTMFESDPTSTATSARSHSRIFQLRFAVKTILTVLSQYLWWTPIAQTDAVRICWALLTLASAFTLAYLEVMYQPFYNMKSNMLHAVSQSVVFWAVLCSTFLRVILPGTVSVMTLFFGGPLLVVPLIILAVKARRSHLDRLVIAKCSNVYEVELCCRPADWRNATDSELDSIAAKYEQAHERFPKSVALHIFESVFLLSVRNATLQARKVLLRADKLELSVDQKFYLFRQVRKLKECMESWTMGQGRAALEYVNLERGLQEARRMDMKCCQAMVQFWIEIDKKADMNRVLRLTQAIGFLTNRASAAYRTLVRRSPNSPKALHMYAGFLHTVINNTDLADRMSIKAD
;
A
#
# COMPACT_ATOMS: atom_id res chain seq x y z
N MET A 1 37.94 -42.15 -26.30
CA MET A 1 37.73 -43.62 -26.31
C MET A 1 36.46 -43.88 -25.54
N GLY A 2 35.39 -44.50 -26.02
CA GLY A 2 35.09 -45.37 -27.15
C GLY A 2 33.84 -46.15 -26.70
N LEU A 3 32.67 -45.82 -27.25
CA LEU A 3 31.86 -46.71 -28.10
C LEU A 3 31.25 -47.97 -27.43
N ARG A 4 29.90 -47.94 -27.35
CA ARG A 4 28.88 -48.92 -27.83
C ARG A 4 28.92 -50.40 -27.39
N SER A 5 27.74 -50.87 -26.93
CA SER A 5 26.87 -51.91 -27.56
C SER A 5 25.58 -52.08 -26.72
N LEU A 6 24.34 -51.83 -27.15
CA LEU A 6 23.44 -52.45 -28.14
C LEU A 6 23.02 -53.92 -27.90
N SER A 7 21.73 -54.13 -27.57
CA SER A 7 20.77 -55.11 -28.17
C SER A 7 19.42 -54.98 -27.41
N SER A 8 18.29 -54.48 -27.94
CA SER A 8 17.41 -54.92 -29.05
C SER A 8 16.46 -56.08 -28.73
N ALA A 9 15.20 -55.91 -29.19
CA ALA A 9 14.05 -56.83 -29.32
C ALA A 9 12.95 -56.61 -28.26
N GLY A 10 11.67 -56.45 -28.61
CA GLY A 10 10.97 -56.57 -29.89
C GLY A 10 9.51 -56.11 -29.73
N SER A 11 8.91 -55.79 -30.87
CA SER A 11 7.59 -55.21 -31.13
C SER A 11 6.37 -56.01 -30.67
N SER A 12 5.28 -55.30 -30.35
CA SER A 12 3.99 -55.44 -31.07
C SER A 12 3.00 -54.36 -30.62
N ALA A 13 2.69 -53.45 -31.54
CA ALA A 13 1.53 -52.55 -31.48
C ALA A 13 0.24 -53.34 -31.75
N GLN A 14 -0.89 -52.96 -31.13
CA GLN A 14 -2.08 -52.48 -31.84
C GLN A 14 -3.29 -52.19 -30.92
N SER A 15 -4.03 -51.16 -31.36
CA SER A 15 -5.44 -50.80 -31.13
C SER A 15 -5.90 -50.35 -29.74
N PHE A 16 -5.87 -49.03 -29.50
CA PHE A 16 -6.96 -48.27 -28.84
C PHE A 16 -6.90 -46.82 -29.34
N GLY A 17 -7.17 -46.63 -30.63
CA GLY A 17 -7.42 -45.33 -31.23
C GLY A 17 -8.83 -45.35 -31.82
N SER A 18 -9.82 -44.87 -31.07
CA SER A 18 -11.16 -44.56 -31.60
C SER A 18 -12.03 -43.75 -30.61
N GLU A 19 -11.83 -43.88 -29.28
CA GLU A 19 -12.75 -43.25 -28.31
C GLU A 19 -12.28 -41.89 -27.75
N ALA A 20 -11.03 -41.49 -27.95
CA ALA A 20 -10.53 -40.17 -27.55
C ALA A 20 -10.81 -39.07 -28.59
N ALA A 21 -11.08 -39.44 -29.85
CA ALA A 21 -11.23 -38.50 -30.96
C ALA A 21 -12.60 -37.80 -31.04
N ILE A 22 -13.62 -38.31 -30.33
CA ILE A 22 -14.98 -37.73 -30.37
C ILE A 22 -15.22 -36.75 -29.20
N ALA A 23 -14.34 -36.75 -28.19
CA ALA A 23 -14.38 -35.79 -27.08
C ALA A 23 -13.45 -34.57 -27.29
N ASP A 24 -12.40 -34.71 -28.10
CA ASP A 24 -11.51 -33.59 -28.47
C ASP A 24 -12.10 -32.71 -29.59
N ASP A 25 -13.03 -33.22 -30.41
CA ASP A 25 -13.66 -32.45 -31.50
C ASP A 25 -14.73 -31.44 -31.03
N LEU A 26 -15.06 -31.41 -29.73
CA LEU A 26 -15.99 -30.43 -29.14
C LEU A 26 -15.32 -29.37 -28.25
N ASP A 27 -14.05 -29.54 -27.90
CA ASP A 27 -13.25 -28.51 -27.19
C ASP A 27 -12.17 -27.86 -28.09
N PHE A 28 -12.03 -28.31 -29.34
CA PHE A 28 -11.06 -27.78 -30.32
C PHE A 28 -11.64 -26.78 -31.35
N SER A 29 -12.86 -26.25 -31.14
CA SER A 29 -13.48 -25.25 -32.03
C SER A 29 -13.54 -23.82 -31.49
N LEU A 30 -12.78 -23.49 -30.42
CA LEU A 30 -12.57 -22.11 -29.94
C LEU A 30 -11.09 -21.68 -29.95
N GLY A 31 -10.28 -22.28 -30.83
CA GLY A 31 -8.88 -21.95 -31.00
C GLY A 31 -8.44 -22.01 -32.47
N GLN A 32 -9.26 -21.48 -33.38
CA GLN A 32 -8.74 -21.13 -34.70
C GLN A 32 -7.97 -19.82 -34.58
N ASP A 33 -6.65 -19.93 -34.68
CA ASP A 33 -5.73 -18.86 -35.07
C ASP A 33 -6.14 -18.28 -36.43
N GLY A 34 -7.21 -17.48 -36.41
CA GLY A 34 -7.34 -16.38 -37.33
C GLY A 34 -6.44 -15.28 -36.81
N THR A 35 -5.59 -14.73 -37.69
CA THR A 35 -5.03 -13.38 -37.54
C THR A 35 -6.18 -12.36 -37.59
N GLN A 36 -7.05 -12.43 -36.59
CA GLN A 36 -8.12 -11.50 -36.36
C GLN A 36 -7.42 -10.18 -36.04
N LYS A 37 -7.51 -9.22 -36.96
CA LYS A 37 -7.05 -7.86 -36.74
C LYS A 37 -7.72 -7.37 -35.47
N SER A 38 -7.04 -7.53 -34.33
CA SER A 38 -7.51 -7.04 -33.05
C SER A 38 -7.85 -5.59 -33.26
N SER A 39 -9.10 -5.25 -32.94
CA SER A 39 -9.62 -3.90 -33.10
C SER A 39 -8.63 -2.97 -32.42
N TRP A 40 -8.36 -1.80 -33.02
CA TRP A 40 -7.47 -0.82 -32.40
C TRP A 40 -7.88 -0.54 -30.94
N ALA A 41 -9.19 -0.62 -30.65
CA ALA A 41 -9.76 -0.48 -29.32
C ALA A 41 -9.30 -1.61 -28.37
N GLU A 42 -9.25 -2.86 -28.82
CA GLU A 42 -8.77 -3.99 -28.00
C GLU A 42 -7.26 -3.86 -27.69
N ARG A 43 -6.47 -3.37 -28.66
CA ARG A 43 -5.04 -3.09 -28.42
C ARG A 43 -4.85 -1.95 -27.43
N VAL A 44 -5.66 -0.90 -27.52
CA VAL A 44 -5.62 0.23 -26.57
C VAL A 44 -6.04 -0.21 -25.18
N VAL A 45 -7.08 -1.04 -25.05
CA VAL A 45 -7.53 -1.59 -23.76
C VAL A 45 -6.47 -2.54 -23.18
N ALA A 46 -5.88 -3.42 -23.99
CA ALA A 46 -4.81 -4.31 -23.54
C ALA A 46 -3.55 -3.53 -23.10
N TRP A 47 -3.20 -2.48 -23.84
CA TRP A 47 -2.11 -1.57 -23.48
C TRP A 47 -2.43 -0.83 -22.17
N PHE A 48 -3.63 -0.29 -22.02
CA PHE A 48 -4.06 0.41 -20.81
C PHE A 48 -4.02 -0.52 -19.58
N ASN A 49 -4.55 -1.74 -19.71
CA ASN A 49 -4.51 -2.74 -18.64
C ASN A 49 -3.07 -3.13 -18.27
N SER A 50 -2.17 -3.23 -19.26
CA SER A 50 -0.76 -3.50 -19.03
C SER A 50 -0.06 -2.34 -18.31
N CYS A 51 -0.36 -1.09 -18.70
CA CYS A 51 0.12 0.11 -18.02
C CYS A 51 -0.39 0.20 -16.58
N GLN A 52 -1.68 -0.10 -16.35
CA GLN A 52 -2.28 -0.13 -15.01
C GLN A 52 -1.63 -1.21 -14.14
N ALA A 53 -1.42 -2.42 -14.66
CA ALA A 53 -0.74 -3.49 -13.95
C ALA A 53 0.72 -3.13 -13.61
N GLY A 54 1.45 -2.55 -14.57
CA GLY A 54 2.81 -2.05 -14.37
C GLY A 54 2.87 -0.94 -13.30
N PHE A 55 1.91 -0.01 -13.33
CA PHE A 55 1.81 1.06 -12.33
C PHE A 55 1.52 0.53 -10.92
N ILE A 56 0.57 -0.39 -10.77
CA ILE A 56 0.27 -1.01 -9.47
C ILE A 56 1.47 -1.81 -8.95
N ALA A 57 2.18 -2.54 -9.83
CA ALA A 57 3.40 -3.25 -9.48
C ALA A 57 4.50 -2.29 -9.02
N LEU A 58 4.67 -1.16 -9.72
CA LEU A 58 5.61 -0.10 -9.38
C LEU A 58 5.30 0.49 -8.00
N LEU A 59 4.04 0.88 -7.75
CA LEU A 59 3.60 1.38 -6.45
C LEU A 59 3.81 0.36 -5.33
N TYR A 60 3.62 -0.92 -5.63
CA TYR A 60 3.87 -1.98 -4.66
C TYR A 60 5.36 -2.11 -4.31
N ILE A 61 6.24 -2.07 -5.31
CA ILE A 61 7.70 -2.07 -5.11
C ILE A 61 8.11 -0.82 -4.30
N MET A 62 7.53 0.33 -4.63
CA MET A 62 7.64 1.59 -3.87
C MET A 62 6.99 1.56 -2.49
N SER A 63 6.37 0.46 -2.08
CA SER A 63 5.84 0.29 -0.72
C SER A 63 6.69 -0.64 0.14
N LYS A 64 7.66 -1.37 -0.44
CA LYS A 64 8.56 -2.28 0.31
C LYS A 64 9.69 -1.51 1.01
N SER A 65 10.10 -2.01 2.19
CA SER A 65 10.99 -1.33 3.13
C SER A 65 12.26 -0.77 2.48
N SER A 66 12.62 0.47 2.81
CA SER A 66 13.96 0.99 2.65
C SER A 66 14.52 1.32 4.02
N ALA A 67 15.61 0.65 4.40
CA ALA A 67 16.30 0.96 5.64
C ALA A 67 17.09 2.27 5.42
N HIS A 68 16.53 3.39 5.88
CA HIS A 68 17.28 4.64 6.02
C HIS A 68 17.78 4.75 7.46
N SER A 69 18.95 5.38 7.64
CA SER A 69 19.46 5.71 8.96
C SER A 69 18.58 6.77 9.61
N ALA A 70 18.32 6.69 10.92
CA ALA A 70 17.52 7.69 11.63
C ALA A 70 18.06 9.13 11.48
N ALA A 71 19.38 9.30 11.28
CA ALA A 71 19.98 10.61 11.02
C ALA A 71 19.50 11.23 9.70
N PHE A 72 19.30 10.42 8.66
CA PHE A 72 18.77 10.87 7.38
C PHE A 72 17.35 11.42 7.54
N ASP A 73 16.50 10.75 8.31
CA ASP A 73 15.12 11.20 8.52
C ASP A 73 15.05 12.51 9.30
N VAL A 74 15.96 12.69 10.28
CA VAL A 74 16.10 13.97 11.00
C VAL A 74 16.49 15.08 10.02
N VAL A 75 17.48 14.86 9.16
CA VAL A 75 17.91 15.85 8.16
C VAL A 75 16.78 16.18 7.19
N VAL A 76 16.08 15.18 6.67
CA VAL A 76 14.94 15.39 5.76
C VAL A 76 13.84 16.19 6.44
N GLU A 77 13.46 15.83 7.68
CA GLU A 77 12.40 16.54 8.39
C GLU A 77 12.82 17.99 8.73
N VAL A 78 14.08 18.25 9.06
CA VAL A 78 14.60 19.62 9.26
C VAL A 78 14.53 20.42 7.97
N ILE A 79 14.95 19.86 6.84
CA ILE A 79 14.84 20.54 5.53
C ILE A 79 13.38 20.84 5.23
N GLU A 80 12.48 19.87 5.43
CA GLU A 80 11.06 20.10 5.20
C GLU A 80 10.46 21.15 6.14
N ALA A 81 10.90 21.22 7.40
CA ALA A 81 10.48 22.26 8.33
C ALA A 81 10.90 23.64 7.84
N LEU A 82 12.16 23.79 7.41
CA LEU A 82 12.69 25.03 6.83
C LEU A 82 11.91 25.42 5.57
N GLN A 83 11.60 24.45 4.70
CA GLN A 83 10.80 24.70 3.50
C GLN A 83 9.38 25.16 3.82
N MET A 84 8.73 24.54 4.80
CA MET A 84 7.42 24.96 5.26
C MET A 84 7.46 26.38 5.84
N MET A 85 8.49 26.70 6.64
CA MET A 85 8.67 28.05 7.17
C MET A 85 8.87 29.08 6.06
N ALA A 86 9.71 28.78 5.06
CA ALA A 86 9.96 29.67 3.94
C ALA A 86 8.74 29.85 3.01
N LEU A 87 7.88 28.84 2.89
CA LEU A 87 6.62 28.97 2.16
C LEU A 87 5.59 29.79 2.93
N MET A 88 5.57 29.72 4.26
CA MET A 88 4.58 30.40 5.09
C MET A 88 4.98 31.84 5.44
N VAL A 89 6.30 32.09 5.56
CA VAL A 89 6.86 33.40 5.86
C VAL A 89 7.51 33.96 4.60
N PRO A 90 6.83 34.88 3.89
CA PRO A 90 7.31 35.39 2.61
C PRO A 90 8.49 36.36 2.77
N PRO A 91 9.27 36.57 1.69
CA PRO A 91 10.33 37.59 1.68
C PRO A 91 9.74 39.00 1.83
N ALA A 92 10.50 39.91 2.44
CA ALA A 92 10.01 41.26 2.72
C ALA A 92 9.69 42.07 1.44
N ASP A 93 10.37 41.76 0.34
CA ASP A 93 10.14 42.36 -0.97
C ASP A 93 8.74 42.03 -1.52
N ALA A 94 8.20 40.86 -1.15
CA ALA A 94 6.84 40.44 -1.51
C ALA A 94 5.81 40.94 -0.50
N PHE A 95 6.00 40.63 0.79
CA PHE A 95 5.10 41.01 1.86
C PHE A 95 5.87 41.64 3.01
N ASN A 96 5.73 42.95 3.17
CA ASN A 96 6.36 43.64 4.29
C ASN A 96 5.52 43.49 5.58
N PHE A 97 5.92 42.57 6.44
CA PHE A 97 5.37 42.39 7.80
C PHE A 97 6.11 43.22 8.87
N GLY A 98 7.05 44.10 8.46
CA GLY A 98 7.84 44.91 9.39
C GLY A 98 8.75 44.06 10.29
N LEU A 99 9.30 42.97 9.75
CA LEU A 99 10.21 42.09 10.47
C LEU A 99 11.54 42.79 10.74
N GLU A 100 12.13 42.53 11.91
CA GLU A 100 13.48 43.02 12.22
C GLU A 100 14.49 42.36 11.26
N GLN A 101 15.52 43.12 10.86
CA GLN A 101 16.51 42.67 9.89
C GLN A 101 17.14 41.29 10.22
N PRO A 102 17.48 40.93 11.48
CA PRO A 102 18.01 39.61 11.80
C PRO A 102 17.00 38.47 11.55
N ILE A 103 15.71 38.73 11.79
CA ILE A 103 14.63 37.77 11.56
C ILE A 103 14.45 37.58 10.06
N GLN A 104 14.46 38.69 9.31
CA GLN A 104 14.36 38.66 7.86
C GLN A 104 15.52 37.88 7.23
N SER A 105 16.77 38.15 7.62
CA SER A 105 17.94 37.41 7.12
C SER A 105 17.89 35.91 7.42
N TRP A 106 17.25 35.50 8.53
CA TRP A 106 17.06 34.09 8.84
C TRP A 106 15.99 33.43 7.95
N PHE A 107 14.90 34.14 7.64
CA PHE A 107 13.90 33.65 6.68
C PHE A 107 14.43 33.65 5.24
N ASP A 108 15.25 34.63 4.87
CA ASP A 108 16.00 34.61 3.61
C ASP A 108 16.93 33.39 3.55
N PHE A 109 17.51 32.98 4.70
CA PHE A 109 18.24 31.72 4.78
C PHE A 109 17.34 30.49 4.58
N ALA A 110 16.15 30.46 5.19
CA ALA A 110 15.20 29.37 4.97
C ALA A 110 14.74 29.30 3.49
N LEU A 111 14.65 30.45 2.81
CA LEU A 111 14.27 30.55 1.40
C LEU A 111 15.25 29.84 0.46
N TYR A 112 16.53 29.69 0.82
CA TYR A 112 17.48 28.88 0.03
C TYR A 112 17.03 27.44 -0.18
N PHE A 113 16.24 26.90 0.76
CA PHE A 113 15.75 25.53 0.69
C PHE A 113 14.50 25.39 -0.19
N THR A 114 13.81 26.47 -0.54
CA THR A 114 12.59 26.46 -1.37
C THR A 114 12.81 27.05 -2.75
N VAL A 115 13.59 28.12 -2.85
CA VAL A 115 13.81 28.90 -4.06
C VAL A 115 15.32 29.07 -4.26
N LEU A 116 15.97 28.00 -4.75
CA LEU A 116 17.34 28.05 -5.29
C LEU A 116 17.61 29.29 -6.20
N PRO A 117 16.62 29.79 -6.99
CA PRO A 117 16.77 30.97 -7.86
C PRO A 117 17.03 32.32 -7.20
N VAL A 118 16.54 32.59 -5.99
CA VAL A 118 16.47 33.98 -5.47
C VAL A 118 17.85 34.53 -5.07
N VAL A 119 18.81 33.66 -4.73
CA VAL A 119 20.07 34.13 -4.14
C VAL A 119 21.31 33.82 -4.97
N LEU A 120 21.30 32.74 -5.76
CA LEU A 120 22.45 32.39 -6.59
C LEU A 120 22.46 33.10 -7.96
N GLY A 121 21.49 34.00 -8.18
CA GLY A 121 21.35 34.79 -9.41
C GLY A 121 20.81 34.01 -10.60
N TYR A 122 20.66 34.72 -11.74
CA TYR A 122 20.02 34.18 -12.95
C TYR A 122 20.67 32.88 -13.47
N LYS A 123 22.01 32.76 -13.40
CA LYS A 123 22.73 31.56 -13.87
C LYS A 123 22.45 30.31 -13.04
N ALA A 124 22.26 30.45 -11.74
CA ALA A 124 21.97 29.30 -10.89
C ALA A 124 20.51 28.87 -10.96
N ASN A 125 19.59 29.80 -11.26
CA ASN A 125 18.24 29.46 -11.65
C ASN A 125 18.23 28.56 -12.90
N GLU A 126 19.01 28.94 -13.91
CA GLU A 126 19.17 28.16 -15.14
C GLU A 126 19.72 26.74 -14.86
N ILE A 127 20.78 26.62 -14.05
CA ILE A 127 21.35 25.34 -13.63
C ILE A 127 20.33 24.51 -12.82
N GLY A 128 19.61 25.13 -11.88
CA GLY A 128 18.58 24.47 -11.07
C GLY A 128 17.43 23.93 -11.91
N ASN A 129 17.04 24.65 -12.97
CA ASN A 129 16.03 24.24 -13.93
C ASN A 129 16.49 23.04 -14.75
N TYR A 130 17.72 23.07 -15.28
CA TYR A 130 18.28 21.94 -16.01
C TYR A 130 18.44 20.71 -15.12
N LEU A 131 18.85 20.88 -13.86
CA LEU A 131 18.96 19.79 -12.90
C LEU A 131 17.59 19.18 -12.58
N SER A 132 16.58 20.02 -12.36
CA SER A 132 15.21 19.57 -12.07
C SER A 132 14.58 18.85 -13.27
N ALA A 133 14.75 19.40 -14.47
CA ALA A 133 14.28 18.78 -15.72
C ALA A 133 15.01 17.45 -15.99
N GLY A 134 16.32 17.41 -15.78
CA GLY A 134 17.14 16.20 -15.89
C GLY A 134 16.70 15.13 -14.90
N LEU A 135 16.46 15.51 -13.63
CA LEU A 135 15.96 14.61 -12.59
C LEU A 135 14.58 14.02 -12.95
N LEU A 136 13.66 14.86 -13.43
CA LEU A 136 12.32 14.42 -13.85
C LEU A 136 12.42 13.44 -15.03
N THR A 137 13.30 13.72 -15.99
CA THR A 137 13.51 12.86 -17.16
C THR A 137 14.12 11.51 -16.76
N ILE A 138 15.10 11.52 -15.85
CA ILE A 138 15.67 10.29 -15.28
C ILE A 138 14.59 9.50 -14.54
N LEU A 139 13.74 10.15 -13.74
CA LEU A 139 12.69 9.49 -12.99
C LEU A 139 11.63 8.87 -13.91
N LEU A 140 11.25 9.56 -14.98
CA LEU A 140 10.35 9.02 -16.01
C LEU A 140 10.98 7.85 -16.78
N ALA A 141 12.25 7.94 -17.16
CA ALA A 141 12.97 6.87 -17.84
C ALA A 141 13.11 5.61 -16.95
N ILE A 142 13.44 5.79 -15.67
CA ILE A 142 13.53 4.68 -14.72
C ILE A 142 12.14 4.09 -14.44
N GLY A 143 11.12 4.92 -14.26
CA GLY A 143 9.75 4.48 -14.00
C GLY A 143 9.17 3.67 -15.15
N THR A 144 9.36 4.13 -16.40
CA THR A 144 8.93 3.41 -17.61
C THR A 144 9.67 2.09 -17.78
N TYR A 145 10.99 2.08 -17.58
CA TYR A 145 11.78 0.86 -17.60
C TYR A 145 11.31 -0.16 -16.55
N LEU A 146 11.09 0.28 -15.31
CA LEU A 146 10.68 -0.60 -14.22
C LEU A 146 9.26 -1.14 -14.44
N GLY A 147 8.35 -0.32 -14.98
CA GLY A 147 7.02 -0.75 -15.40
C GLY A 147 7.09 -1.83 -16.48
N TYR A 148 7.92 -1.63 -17.52
CA TYR A 148 8.14 -2.62 -18.57
C TYR A 148 8.75 -3.93 -18.02
N ALA A 149 9.78 -3.83 -17.17
CA ALA A 149 10.44 -4.99 -16.57
C ALA A 149 9.48 -5.82 -15.70
N CYS A 150 8.56 -5.17 -14.98
CA CYS A 150 7.52 -5.84 -14.21
C CYS A 150 6.54 -6.61 -15.08
N VAL A 151 6.10 -6.03 -16.21
CA VAL A 151 5.19 -6.69 -17.16
C VAL A 151 5.89 -7.86 -17.87
N ALA A 152 7.16 -7.69 -18.24
CA ALA A 152 7.97 -8.73 -18.87
C ALA A 152 8.41 -9.84 -17.90
N GLY A 153 8.13 -9.72 -16.59
CA GLY A 153 8.53 -10.69 -15.58
C GLY A 153 10.05 -10.80 -15.35
N SER A 154 10.83 -9.82 -15.82
CA SER A 154 12.29 -9.83 -15.71
C SER A 154 12.76 -9.13 -14.44
N THR A 155 13.33 -9.88 -13.50
CA THR A 155 13.81 -9.37 -12.20
C THR A 155 15.31 -9.04 -12.18
N ARG A 156 15.96 -8.94 -13.35
CA ARG A 156 17.43 -8.90 -13.48
C ARG A 156 18.11 -7.71 -12.79
N TYR A 157 17.40 -6.60 -12.54
CA TYR A 157 17.97 -5.38 -11.97
C TYR A 157 17.14 -4.80 -10.81
N MET A 158 17.08 -5.51 -9.69
CA MET A 158 16.37 -5.05 -8.48
C MET A 158 16.93 -3.74 -7.88
N TRP A 159 18.20 -3.39 -8.14
CA TRP A 159 18.80 -2.14 -7.63
C TRP A 159 18.17 -0.88 -8.24
N ILE A 160 17.66 -0.96 -9.48
CA ILE A 160 17.00 0.16 -10.16
C ILE A 160 15.72 0.57 -9.41
N ALA A 161 15.02 -0.39 -8.82
CA ALA A 161 13.85 -0.12 -7.98
C ALA A 161 14.20 0.66 -6.70
N VAL A 162 15.37 0.38 -6.11
CA VAL A 162 15.84 1.11 -4.91
C VAL A 162 16.19 2.56 -5.27
N VAL A 163 16.88 2.77 -6.40
CA VAL A 163 17.19 4.11 -6.90
C VAL A 163 15.92 4.89 -7.22
N PHE A 164 14.98 4.27 -7.94
CA PHE A 164 13.68 4.88 -8.24
C PHE A 164 12.92 5.30 -6.98
N ARG A 165 12.85 4.41 -5.98
CA ARG A 165 12.21 4.69 -4.69
C ARG A 165 12.86 5.87 -3.97
N SER A 166 14.19 5.92 -3.94
CA SER A 166 14.92 7.02 -3.29
C SER A 166 14.67 8.35 -4.00
N LEU A 167 14.72 8.36 -5.33
CA LEU A 167 14.47 9.56 -6.12
C LEU A 167 13.02 10.03 -6.02
N ALA A 168 12.05 9.11 -6.05
CA ALA A 168 10.64 9.41 -5.88
C ALA A 168 10.32 9.90 -4.46
N GLY A 169 10.96 9.32 -3.44
CA GLY A 169 10.87 9.79 -2.06
C GLY A 169 11.41 11.22 -1.90
N ALA A 170 12.58 11.50 -2.49
CA ALA A 170 13.14 12.85 -2.53
C ALA A 170 12.22 13.85 -3.25
N LEU A 171 11.63 13.44 -4.38
CA LEU A 171 10.72 14.26 -5.19
C LEU A 171 9.45 14.67 -4.44
N VAL A 172 8.97 13.83 -3.51
CA VAL A 172 7.76 14.12 -2.70
C VAL A 172 8.08 14.82 -1.38
N THR A 173 9.32 14.73 -0.90
CA THR A 173 9.76 15.33 0.37
C THR A 173 10.42 16.68 0.13
N PHE A 174 11.76 16.72 0.14
CA PHE A 174 12.54 17.96 0.10
C PHE A 174 12.75 18.51 -1.32
N MET A 175 12.64 17.72 -2.38
CA MET A 175 12.77 18.26 -3.75
C MET A 175 11.42 18.76 -4.30
N TYR A 176 10.31 18.49 -3.60
CA TYR A 176 8.98 18.80 -4.10
C TYR A 176 8.77 20.30 -4.31
N VAL A 177 9.06 21.11 -3.28
CA VAL A 177 8.81 22.55 -3.31
C VAL A 177 9.68 23.25 -4.36
N PRO A 178 11.00 23.00 -4.46
CA PRO A 178 11.81 23.58 -5.53
C PRO A 178 11.36 23.16 -6.93
N VAL A 179 11.08 21.87 -7.16
CA VAL A 179 10.66 21.38 -8.48
C VAL A 179 9.32 21.96 -8.88
N LEU A 180 8.33 21.96 -7.98
CA LEU A 180 7.03 22.54 -8.28
C LEU A 180 7.11 24.05 -8.46
N GLY A 181 7.90 24.76 -7.63
CA GLY A 181 8.14 26.18 -7.77
C GLY A 181 8.74 26.55 -9.13
N ILE A 182 9.68 25.74 -9.63
CA ILE A 182 10.24 25.87 -10.99
C ILE A 182 9.21 25.60 -12.08
N LEU A 183 8.24 24.72 -11.87
CA LEU A 183 7.23 24.43 -12.89
C LEU A 183 6.12 25.48 -12.94
N THR A 184 5.82 26.11 -11.80
CA THR A 184 4.76 27.13 -11.68
C THR A 184 5.28 28.56 -11.77
N GLY A 185 6.59 28.76 -11.69
CA GLY A 185 7.22 30.09 -11.82
C GLY A 185 7.08 30.66 -13.23
N TYR A 186 6.97 32.00 -13.32
CA TYR A 186 6.99 32.70 -14.59
C TYR A 186 8.44 32.91 -15.05
N PHE A 187 8.86 32.25 -16.13
CA PHE A 187 10.21 32.40 -16.68
C PHE A 187 10.18 33.19 -17.98
N ALA A 188 10.84 34.35 -17.97
CA ALA A 188 11.27 35.00 -19.19
C ALA A 188 12.64 34.42 -19.58
N PHE A 189 12.66 33.44 -20.48
CA PHE A 189 13.90 32.99 -21.10
C PHE A 189 14.40 34.09 -22.06
N GLN A 190 15.35 34.91 -21.62
CA GLN A 190 15.82 36.08 -22.38
C GLN A 190 16.56 35.69 -23.68
N ASP A 191 17.16 34.50 -23.71
CA ASP A 191 18.00 34.04 -24.84
C ASP A 191 17.24 33.17 -25.86
N LEU A 192 15.95 32.87 -25.62
CA LEU A 192 15.13 32.04 -26.49
C LEU A 192 14.19 32.89 -27.35
N PRO A 193 13.89 32.46 -28.59
CA PRO A 193 12.83 33.08 -29.39
C PRO A 193 11.51 33.14 -28.62
N SER A 194 10.73 34.21 -28.80
CA SER A 194 9.47 34.45 -28.06
C SER A 194 8.49 33.28 -28.14
N TRP A 195 8.39 32.62 -29.30
CA TRP A 195 7.55 31.43 -29.48
C TRP A 195 8.04 30.24 -28.65
N ALA A 196 9.36 30.05 -28.53
CA ALA A 196 9.96 28.96 -27.76
C ALA A 196 9.80 29.19 -26.26
N ALA A 197 10.02 30.44 -25.80
CA ALA A 197 9.77 30.82 -24.41
C ALA A 197 8.29 30.62 -24.00
N THR A 198 7.36 31.00 -24.88
CA THR A 198 5.92 30.79 -24.66
C THR A 198 5.58 29.30 -24.62
N PHE A 199 6.09 28.52 -25.57
CA PHE A 199 5.86 27.07 -25.62
C PHE A 199 6.40 26.36 -24.36
N ILE A 200 7.62 26.66 -23.94
CA ILE A 200 8.22 26.07 -22.73
C ILE A 200 7.40 26.44 -21.49
N THR A 201 6.96 27.69 -21.37
CA THR A 201 6.13 28.14 -20.23
C THR A 201 4.81 27.38 -20.17
N VAL A 202 4.12 27.22 -21.32
CA VAL A 202 2.88 26.43 -21.42
C VAL A 202 3.13 24.96 -21.06
N LEU A 203 4.24 24.38 -21.52
CA LEU A 203 4.62 23.01 -21.21
C LEU A 203 4.89 22.80 -19.72
N MET A 204 5.65 23.69 -19.07
CA MET A 204 5.94 23.61 -17.63
C MET A 204 4.67 23.74 -16.79
N LEU A 205 3.79 24.69 -17.15
CA LEU A 205 2.50 24.87 -16.50
C LEU A 205 1.58 23.65 -16.69
N ALA A 206 1.63 23.00 -17.85
CA ALA A 206 0.90 21.75 -18.10
C ALA A 206 1.47 20.55 -17.33
N LEU A 207 2.79 20.54 -17.08
CA LEU A 207 3.46 19.46 -16.35
C LEU A 207 3.30 19.57 -14.82
N ALA A 208 3.16 20.80 -14.29
CA ALA A 208 2.94 21.05 -12.86
C ALA A 208 1.79 20.24 -12.23
N PRO A 209 0.55 20.22 -12.78
CA PRO A 209 -0.53 19.42 -12.21
C PRO A 209 -0.26 17.92 -12.32
N VAL A 210 0.42 17.47 -13.38
CA VAL A 210 0.80 16.04 -13.55
C VAL A 210 1.75 15.63 -12.43
N ILE A 211 2.77 16.43 -12.14
CA ILE A 211 3.73 16.15 -11.06
C ILE A 211 3.07 16.24 -9.69
N ALA A 212 2.14 17.18 -9.48
CA ALA A 212 1.39 17.25 -8.24
C ALA A 212 0.51 16.01 -8.01
N ILE A 213 -0.17 15.51 -9.05
CA ILE A 213 -0.99 14.29 -8.98
C ILE A 213 -0.12 13.06 -8.73
N VAL A 214 0.96 12.90 -9.50
CA VAL A 214 1.89 11.78 -9.33
C VAL A 214 2.53 11.82 -7.94
N GLY A 215 2.96 12.99 -7.48
CA GLY A 215 3.48 13.19 -6.14
C GLY A 215 2.46 12.86 -5.05
N ALA A 216 1.19 13.20 -5.22
CA ALA A 216 0.13 12.85 -4.28
C ALA A 216 -0.10 11.33 -4.20
N VAL A 217 -0.06 10.64 -5.34
CA VAL A 217 -0.15 9.16 -5.37
C VAL A 217 1.06 8.52 -4.72
N ILE A 218 2.26 9.04 -4.98
CA ILE A 218 3.49 8.58 -4.33
C ILE A 218 3.41 8.82 -2.82
N ALA A 219 3.00 10.01 -2.36
CA ALA A 219 2.82 10.32 -0.94
C ALA A 219 1.80 9.40 -0.24
N LEU A 220 0.73 9.01 -0.95
CA LEU A 220 -0.27 8.07 -0.46
C LEU A 220 0.28 6.66 -0.27
N THR A 221 1.17 6.23 -1.16
CA THR A 221 1.61 4.82 -1.32
C THR A 221 2.96 4.52 -0.66
N MET A 222 3.85 5.52 -0.60
CA MET A 222 5.14 5.45 0.08
C MET A 222 4.97 5.55 1.59
N PHE A 223 4.59 4.45 2.21
CA PHE A 223 4.73 4.30 3.65
C PHE A 223 4.94 2.85 4.03
N GLU A 224 5.61 2.60 5.13
CA GLU A 224 5.76 1.25 5.67
C GLU A 224 4.65 1.00 6.68
N SER A 225 3.77 0.02 6.41
CA SER A 225 2.64 -0.30 7.29
C SER A 225 3.00 -1.29 8.39
N ASP A 226 4.23 -1.81 8.39
CA ASP A 226 4.66 -2.83 9.35
C ASP A 226 5.12 -2.19 10.66
N PRO A 227 4.43 -2.46 11.79
CA PRO A 227 4.81 -1.89 13.08
C PRO A 227 6.09 -2.47 13.68
N THR A 228 6.56 -3.63 13.21
CA THR A 228 7.77 -4.28 13.73
C THR A 228 9.05 -3.71 13.13
N SER A 229 8.94 -2.97 12.03
CA SER A 229 10.06 -2.40 11.29
C SER A 229 10.90 -1.43 12.13
N THR A 230 12.21 -1.43 11.91
CA THR A 230 13.10 -0.38 12.47
C THR A 230 12.94 0.97 11.76
N ALA A 231 12.25 1.01 10.62
CA ALA A 231 12.09 2.23 9.84
C ALA A 231 11.33 3.29 10.66
N THR A 232 11.96 4.45 10.80
CA THR A 232 11.38 5.68 11.39
C THR A 232 10.14 6.16 10.64
N SER A 233 10.01 5.82 9.35
CA SER A 233 8.89 6.15 8.48
C SER A 233 7.71 5.17 8.55
N ALA A 234 7.80 4.14 9.41
CA ALA A 234 6.72 3.18 9.61
C ALA A 234 5.52 3.85 10.31
N ARG A 235 4.36 3.79 9.67
CA ARG A 235 3.14 4.50 10.07
C ARG A 235 1.87 3.71 9.77
N SER A 236 0.82 3.96 10.55
CA SER A 236 -0.48 3.29 10.41
C SER A 236 -1.31 3.82 9.24
N HIS A 237 -1.18 5.10 8.89
CA HIS A 237 -1.86 5.71 7.75
C HIS A 237 -1.07 6.89 7.17
N SER A 238 -1.33 7.22 5.89
CA SER A 238 -0.67 8.34 5.18
C SER A 238 -1.46 9.66 5.18
N ARG A 239 -2.68 9.71 5.73
CA ARG A 239 -3.58 10.87 5.60
C ARG A 239 -3.01 12.22 6.06
N ILE A 240 -2.32 12.27 7.21
CA ILE A 240 -1.72 13.52 7.71
C ILE A 240 -0.60 13.97 6.77
N PHE A 241 0.19 13.02 6.27
CA PHE A 241 1.24 13.30 5.29
C PHE A 241 0.67 13.78 3.96
N GLN A 242 -0.47 13.24 3.52
CA GLN A 242 -1.18 13.74 2.34
C GLN A 242 -1.72 15.15 2.55
N LEU A 243 -2.26 15.46 3.74
CA LEU A 243 -2.70 16.82 4.07
C LEU A 243 -1.52 17.78 4.06
N ARG A 244 -0.39 17.40 4.66
CA ARG A 244 0.86 18.18 4.61
C ARG A 244 1.33 18.39 3.17
N PHE A 245 1.29 17.36 2.33
CA PHE A 245 1.60 17.46 0.91
C PHE A 245 0.65 18.42 0.19
N ALA A 246 -0.66 18.32 0.40
CA ALA A 246 -1.65 19.21 -0.22
C ALA A 246 -1.46 20.67 0.21
N VAL A 247 -1.19 20.92 1.50
CA VAL A 247 -0.85 22.26 2.01
C VAL A 247 0.41 22.79 1.33
N LYS A 248 1.48 21.97 1.21
CA LYS A 248 2.70 22.34 0.48
C LYS A 248 2.40 22.71 -0.97
N THR A 249 1.62 21.89 -1.69
CA THR A 249 1.24 22.17 -3.08
C THR A 249 0.51 23.50 -3.20
N ILE A 250 -0.52 23.72 -2.37
CA ILE A 250 -1.33 24.94 -2.40
C ILE A 250 -0.47 26.17 -2.09
N LEU A 251 0.33 26.12 -1.03
CA LEU A 251 1.20 27.24 -0.65
C LEU A 251 2.27 27.51 -1.70
N THR A 252 2.86 26.48 -2.31
CA THR A 252 3.87 26.66 -3.37
C THR A 252 3.25 27.35 -4.58
N VAL A 253 2.09 26.87 -5.06
CA VAL A 253 1.38 27.48 -6.19
C VAL A 253 0.99 28.93 -5.85
N LEU A 254 0.34 29.17 -4.71
CA LEU A 254 -0.08 30.51 -4.31
C LEU A 254 1.10 31.46 -4.13
N SER A 255 2.22 31.00 -3.56
CA SER A 255 3.42 31.81 -3.37
C SER A 255 3.98 32.32 -4.70
N GLN A 256 4.05 31.45 -5.73
CA GLN A 256 4.56 31.81 -7.04
C GLN A 256 3.66 32.79 -7.81
N TYR A 257 2.36 32.80 -7.53
CA TYR A 257 1.46 33.79 -8.15
C TYR A 257 1.38 35.08 -7.36
N LEU A 258 1.32 35.02 -6.03
CA LEU A 258 1.08 36.20 -5.21
C LEU A 258 2.34 37.05 -5.07
N TRP A 259 3.50 36.46 -4.78
CA TRP A 259 4.71 37.21 -4.40
C TRP A 259 5.20 38.20 -5.45
N TRP A 260 4.94 37.92 -6.73
CA TRP A 260 5.40 38.74 -7.85
C TRP A 260 4.35 39.71 -8.38
N THR A 261 3.17 39.77 -7.75
CA THR A 261 2.09 40.66 -8.17
C THR A 261 1.97 41.88 -7.25
N PRO A 262 1.63 43.06 -7.79
CA PRO A 262 1.45 44.27 -6.96
C PRO A 262 0.31 44.13 -5.95
N ILE A 263 -0.60 43.17 -6.17
CA ILE A 263 -1.73 42.85 -5.28
C ILE A 263 -1.24 42.36 -3.90
N ALA A 264 -0.06 41.75 -3.81
CA ALA A 264 0.52 41.29 -2.55
C ALA A 264 0.78 42.41 -1.54
N GLN A 265 0.93 43.67 -2.00
CA GLN A 265 1.16 44.78 -1.10
C GLN A 265 -0.10 45.29 -0.40
N THR A 266 -1.29 44.80 -0.79
CA THR A 266 -2.54 45.19 -0.13
C THR A 266 -2.71 44.57 1.25
N ASP A 267 -3.17 45.36 2.22
CA ASP A 267 -3.33 44.91 3.61
C ASP A 267 -4.32 43.74 3.74
N ALA A 268 -5.37 43.72 2.91
CA ALA A 268 -6.33 42.62 2.89
C ALA A 268 -5.65 41.27 2.54
N VAL A 269 -4.76 41.25 1.54
CA VAL A 269 -4.06 40.03 1.13
C VAL A 269 -3.04 39.61 2.18
N ARG A 270 -2.37 40.56 2.84
CA ARG A 270 -1.46 40.30 3.97
C ARG A 270 -2.18 39.60 5.13
N ILE A 271 -3.36 40.11 5.51
CA ILE A 271 -4.18 39.52 6.57
C ILE A 271 -4.66 38.12 6.16
N CYS A 272 -5.18 37.97 4.94
CA CYS A 272 -5.62 36.67 4.42
C CYS A 272 -4.49 35.64 4.41
N TRP A 273 -3.27 36.05 4.01
CA TRP A 273 -2.09 35.19 4.02
C TRP A 273 -1.71 34.76 5.44
N ALA A 274 -1.68 35.70 6.39
CA ALA A 274 -1.38 35.41 7.79
C ALA A 274 -2.39 34.42 8.40
N LEU A 275 -3.70 34.59 8.11
CA LEU A 275 -4.74 33.67 8.57
C LEU A 275 -4.62 32.28 7.93
N LEU A 276 -4.38 32.20 6.61
CA LEU A 276 -4.22 30.95 5.88
C LEU A 276 -3.01 30.14 6.41
N THR A 277 -1.86 30.80 6.56
CA THR A 277 -0.63 30.18 7.04
C THR A 277 -0.73 29.75 8.51
N LEU A 278 -1.36 30.58 9.36
CA LEU A 278 -1.62 30.21 10.75
C LEU A 278 -2.56 29.00 10.85
N ALA A 279 -3.68 29.02 10.13
CA ALA A 279 -4.66 27.93 10.18
C ALA A 279 -4.07 26.61 9.69
N SER A 280 -3.29 26.64 8.60
CA SER A 280 -2.63 25.46 8.07
C SER A 280 -1.53 24.92 8.99
N ALA A 281 -0.66 25.79 9.53
CA ALA A 281 0.39 25.39 10.47
C ALA A 281 -0.19 24.84 11.78
N PHE A 282 -1.22 25.49 12.34
CA PHE A 282 -1.93 25.02 13.53
C PHE A 282 -2.56 23.64 13.31
N THR A 283 -3.25 23.46 12.19
CA THR A 283 -3.92 22.20 11.86
C THR A 283 -2.90 21.06 11.77
N LEU A 284 -1.77 21.27 11.07
CA LEU A 284 -0.72 20.26 10.96
C LEU A 284 -0.08 19.93 12.31
N ALA A 285 0.28 20.94 13.10
CA ALA A 285 0.86 20.74 14.43
C ALA A 285 -0.10 19.99 15.38
N TYR A 286 -1.38 20.39 15.39
CA TYR A 286 -2.41 19.75 16.20
C TYR A 286 -2.62 18.28 15.82
N LEU A 287 -2.74 17.99 14.52
CA LEU A 287 -2.98 16.62 14.05
C LEU A 287 -1.82 15.67 14.37
N GLU A 288 -0.57 16.12 14.24
CA GLU A 288 0.61 15.30 14.57
C GLU A 288 0.69 14.99 16.09
N VAL A 289 0.35 15.95 16.95
CA VAL A 289 0.31 15.72 18.41
C VAL A 289 -0.82 14.78 18.82
N MET A 290 -2.00 14.94 18.22
CA MET A 290 -3.21 14.23 18.65
C MET A 290 -3.35 12.81 18.09
N TYR A 291 -2.93 12.59 16.84
CA TYR A 291 -3.15 11.32 16.12
C TYR A 291 -1.88 10.46 15.96
N GLN A 292 -0.68 11.02 16.14
CA GLN A 292 0.58 10.27 16.26
C GLN A 292 0.71 9.10 15.25
N PRO A 293 0.78 9.39 13.94
CA PRO A 293 0.63 8.38 12.89
C PRO A 293 1.76 7.34 12.84
N PHE A 294 2.94 7.64 13.39
CA PHE A 294 4.10 6.75 13.35
C PHE A 294 4.07 5.72 14.47
N TYR A 295 4.56 4.51 14.20
CA TYR A 295 4.67 3.48 15.23
C TYR A 295 5.82 3.78 16.21
N ASN A 296 6.89 4.40 15.72
CA ASN A 296 8.02 4.81 16.56
C ASN A 296 7.73 6.15 17.26
N MET A 297 7.74 6.12 18.60
CA MET A 297 7.51 7.31 19.42
C MET A 297 8.51 8.45 19.14
N LYS A 298 9.79 8.14 18.86
CA LYS A 298 10.80 9.17 18.55
C LYS A 298 10.46 9.90 17.25
N SER A 299 9.90 9.19 16.28
CA SER A 299 9.47 9.77 15.00
C SER A 299 8.27 10.69 15.20
N ASN A 300 7.25 10.26 15.97
CA ASN A 300 6.12 11.13 16.34
C ASN A 300 6.58 12.42 17.04
N MET A 301 7.53 12.31 17.98
CA MET A 301 8.09 13.49 18.67
C MET A 301 8.79 14.42 17.69
N LEU A 302 9.63 13.89 16.79
CA LEU A 302 10.35 14.69 15.79
C LEU A 302 9.39 15.45 14.89
N HIS A 303 8.40 14.77 14.30
CA HIS A 303 7.41 15.41 13.42
C HIS A 303 6.54 16.42 14.15
N ALA A 304 6.04 16.10 15.36
CA ALA A 304 5.24 17.02 16.15
C ALA A 304 6.02 18.27 16.56
N VAL A 305 7.28 18.11 16.98
CA VAL A 305 8.16 19.24 17.34
C VAL A 305 8.44 20.10 16.11
N SER A 306 8.83 19.48 14.99
CA SER A 306 9.08 20.16 13.71
C SER A 306 7.90 21.04 13.30
N GLN A 307 6.69 20.48 13.23
CA GLN A 307 5.49 21.23 12.84
C GLN A 307 5.09 22.29 13.87
N SER A 308 5.32 22.06 15.15
CA SER A 308 5.02 23.04 16.20
C SER A 308 6.00 24.22 16.18
N VAL A 309 7.26 23.99 15.83
CA VAL A 309 8.24 25.07 15.61
C VAL A 309 7.87 25.90 14.39
N VAL A 310 7.43 25.26 13.29
CA VAL A 310 6.88 25.97 12.12
C VAL A 310 5.68 26.83 12.53
N PHE A 311 4.73 26.26 13.27
CA PHE A 311 3.57 27.00 13.77
C PHE A 311 3.97 28.19 14.64
N TRP A 312 4.92 28.01 15.56
CA TRP A 312 5.43 29.11 16.38
C TRP A 312 6.07 30.21 15.55
N ALA A 313 6.88 29.83 14.55
CA ALA A 313 7.53 30.77 13.66
C ALA A 313 6.50 31.62 12.90
N VAL A 314 5.47 30.99 12.34
CA VAL A 314 4.36 31.67 11.63
C VAL A 314 3.56 32.57 12.56
N LEU A 315 3.22 32.09 13.76
CA LEU A 315 2.48 32.86 14.75
C LEU A 315 3.20 34.17 15.09
N CYS A 316 4.52 34.09 15.32
CA CYS A 316 5.32 35.26 15.68
C CYS A 316 5.60 36.17 14.47
N SER A 317 5.89 35.61 13.29
CA SER A 317 6.36 36.40 12.15
C SER A 317 5.24 37.07 11.36
N THR A 318 4.11 36.39 11.11
CA THR A 318 3.02 36.92 10.29
C THR A 318 1.88 37.42 11.17
N PHE A 319 1.25 36.53 11.94
CA PHE A 319 0.00 36.83 12.63
C PHE A 319 0.13 37.88 13.73
N LEU A 320 1.09 37.71 14.65
CA LEU A 320 1.25 38.61 15.79
C LEU A 320 1.70 40.00 15.34
N ARG A 321 2.44 40.11 14.24
CA ARG A 321 2.84 41.39 13.63
C ARG A 321 1.68 42.14 12.98
N VAL A 322 0.70 41.43 12.43
CA VAL A 322 -0.53 42.03 11.88
C VAL A 322 -1.42 42.61 12.99
N ILE A 323 -1.51 41.94 14.14
CA ILE A 323 -2.41 42.34 15.23
C ILE A 323 -1.76 43.29 16.24
N LEU A 324 -0.49 43.03 16.60
CA LEU A 324 0.26 43.74 17.63
C LEU A 324 1.62 44.21 17.08
N PRO A 325 1.64 45.22 16.19
CA PRO A 325 2.88 45.76 15.66
C PRO A 325 3.78 46.28 16.80
N GLY A 326 4.98 45.69 16.93
CA GLY A 326 6.00 46.11 17.91
C GLY A 326 6.23 45.17 19.10
N THR A 327 5.44 44.11 19.27
CA THR A 327 5.60 43.17 20.41
C THR A 327 6.60 42.04 20.17
N VAL A 328 6.87 41.71 18.90
CA VAL A 328 7.64 40.52 18.53
C VAL A 328 9.11 40.86 18.33
N SER A 329 9.97 40.58 19.30
CA SER A 329 11.42 40.74 19.15
C SER A 329 12.09 39.44 18.68
N VAL A 330 13.34 39.53 18.20
CA VAL A 330 14.23 38.35 18.00
C VAL A 330 14.17 37.38 19.18
N MET A 331 14.07 37.90 20.40
CA MET A 331 14.02 37.10 21.63
C MET A 331 12.78 36.20 21.68
N THR A 332 11.62 36.70 21.28
CA THR A 332 10.38 35.91 21.27
C THR A 332 10.40 34.77 20.24
N LEU A 333 10.99 35.00 19.07
CA LEU A 333 11.07 34.01 18.00
C LEU A 333 12.08 32.90 18.33
N PHE A 334 13.31 33.26 18.71
CA PHE A 334 14.42 32.31 18.84
C PHE A 334 14.63 31.77 20.26
N PHE A 335 14.37 32.57 21.29
CA PHE A 335 14.54 32.13 22.69
C PHE A 335 13.21 31.67 23.31
N GLY A 336 12.10 32.33 22.96
CA GLY A 336 10.76 31.89 23.36
C GLY A 336 10.29 30.63 22.63
N GLY A 337 10.68 30.46 21.36
CA GLY A 337 10.19 29.36 20.52
C GLY A 337 10.84 28.01 20.83
N PRO A 338 11.99 27.66 20.22
CA PRO A 338 12.60 26.34 20.38
C PRO A 338 12.83 25.92 21.84
N LEU A 339 13.19 26.85 22.73
CA LEU A 339 13.53 26.54 24.11
C LEU A 339 12.32 26.17 24.99
N LEU A 340 11.12 26.71 24.68
CA LEU A 340 9.88 26.44 25.44
C LEU A 340 8.93 25.50 24.68
N VAL A 341 8.77 25.69 23.37
CA VAL A 341 7.87 24.89 22.53
C VAL A 341 8.34 23.45 22.43
N VAL A 342 9.64 23.19 22.24
CA VAL A 342 10.18 21.83 22.12
C VAL A 342 9.85 20.97 23.36
N PRO A 343 10.22 21.36 24.60
CA PRO A 343 9.90 20.54 25.77
C PRO A 343 8.40 20.43 26.02
N LEU A 344 7.63 21.49 25.78
CA LEU A 344 6.17 21.47 25.97
C LEU A 344 5.47 20.50 25.02
N ILE A 345 5.88 20.45 23.75
CA ILE A 345 5.33 19.52 22.77
C ILE A 345 5.78 18.08 23.04
N ILE A 346 7.02 17.87 23.45
CA ILE A 346 7.48 16.53 23.89
C ILE A 346 6.63 16.05 25.09
N LEU A 347 6.37 16.93 26.05
CA LEU A 347 5.50 16.62 27.19
C LEU A 347 4.06 16.34 26.73
N ALA A 348 3.51 17.14 25.82
CA ALA A 348 2.15 16.96 25.29
C ALA A 348 1.99 15.61 24.57
N VAL A 349 2.95 15.22 23.72
CA VAL A 349 2.95 13.92 23.02
C VAL A 349 2.99 12.76 24.02
N LYS A 350 3.86 12.84 25.04
CA LYS A 350 3.97 11.82 26.09
C LYS A 350 2.72 11.74 26.97
N ALA A 351 2.21 12.89 27.40
CA ALA A 351 1.00 12.98 28.22
C ALA A 351 -0.21 12.43 27.46
N ARG A 352 -0.33 12.76 26.17
CA ARG A 352 -1.36 12.22 25.29
C ARG A 352 -1.26 10.70 25.16
N ARG A 353 -0.05 10.16 24.97
CA ARG A 353 0.15 8.71 24.93
C ARG A 353 -0.25 8.04 26.24
N SER A 354 0.21 8.55 27.37
CA SER A 354 -0.13 8.01 28.69
C SER A 354 -1.63 8.07 28.99
N HIS A 355 -2.33 9.09 28.48
CA HIS A 355 -3.77 9.20 28.62
C HIS A 355 -4.50 8.12 27.80
N LEU A 356 -4.07 7.90 26.55
CA LEU A 356 -4.64 6.89 25.66
C LEU A 356 -4.43 5.46 26.16
N ASP A 357 -3.27 5.16 26.75
CA ASP A 357 -3.00 3.83 27.31
C ASP A 357 -3.98 3.45 28.44
N ARG A 358 -4.57 4.44 29.12
CA ARG A 358 -5.58 4.27 30.19
C ARG A 358 -7.02 4.41 29.71
N LEU A 359 -7.24 4.78 28.44
CA LEU A 359 -8.55 5.09 27.92
C LEU A 359 -9.31 3.80 27.55
N VAL A 360 -10.57 3.72 27.99
CA VAL A 360 -11.47 2.62 27.61
C VAL A 360 -12.02 2.88 26.20
N ILE A 361 -12.17 1.81 25.39
CA ILE A 361 -12.63 1.92 24.00
C ILE A 361 -14.00 2.58 23.86
N ALA A 362 -14.89 2.36 24.83
CA ALA A 362 -16.20 3.02 24.90
C ALA A 362 -16.13 4.56 25.00
N LYS A 363 -14.97 5.14 25.32
CA LYS A 363 -14.74 6.59 25.38
C LYS A 363 -13.96 7.15 24.19
N CYS A 364 -13.40 6.31 23.32
CA CYS A 364 -12.68 6.77 22.12
C CYS A 364 -13.60 7.50 21.14
N SER A 365 -13.31 8.73 20.75
CA SER A 365 -14.14 9.49 19.81
C SER A 365 -14.08 8.91 18.38
N ASN A 366 -12.89 8.46 17.97
CA ASN A 366 -12.58 8.13 16.59
C ASN A 366 -11.83 6.80 16.46
N VAL A 367 -11.89 6.20 15.27
CA VAL A 367 -11.21 4.93 14.92
C VAL A 367 -9.69 5.03 15.07
N TYR A 368 -9.11 6.21 14.82
CA TYR A 368 -7.68 6.45 14.99
C TYR A 368 -7.23 6.45 16.46
N GLU A 369 -8.10 6.88 17.38
CA GLU A 369 -7.79 6.79 18.81
C GLU A 369 -7.82 5.34 19.28
N VAL A 370 -8.75 4.54 18.75
CA VAL A 370 -8.80 3.10 19.01
C VAL A 370 -7.51 2.43 18.55
N GLU A 371 -7.03 2.75 17.34
CA GLU A 371 -5.76 2.23 16.83
C GLU A 371 -4.59 2.57 17.78
N LEU A 372 -4.52 3.80 18.29
CA LEU A 372 -3.52 4.19 19.28
C LEU A 372 -3.64 3.42 20.60
N CYS A 373 -4.85 3.18 21.10
CA CYS A 373 -5.12 2.42 22.33
C CYS A 373 -4.80 0.92 22.20
N CYS A 374 -4.77 0.40 20.97
CA CYS A 374 -4.43 -0.98 20.64
C CYS A 374 -2.93 -1.18 20.35
N ARG A 375 -2.10 -0.12 20.34
CA ARG A 375 -0.66 -0.28 20.14
C ARG A 375 0.01 -0.80 21.42
N PRO A 376 0.76 -1.92 21.39
CA PRO A 376 1.57 -2.36 22.50
C PRO A 376 2.68 -1.35 22.80
N ALA A 377 3.22 -1.39 24.03
CA ALA A 377 4.36 -0.55 24.41
C ALA A 377 5.58 -0.84 23.54
N ASP A 378 5.88 -2.13 23.32
CA ASP A 378 6.93 -2.60 22.42
C ASP A 378 6.38 -3.65 21.45
N TRP A 379 6.37 -3.32 20.16
CA TRP A 379 5.85 -4.21 19.10
C TRP A 379 6.65 -5.51 18.92
N ARG A 380 7.91 -5.56 19.36
CA ARG A 380 8.80 -6.72 19.17
C ARG A 380 8.76 -7.73 20.31
N ASN A 381 8.50 -7.24 21.51
CA ASN A 381 8.60 -8.01 22.75
C ASN A 381 7.28 -7.92 23.54
N ALA A 382 6.15 -7.90 22.84
CA ALA A 382 4.84 -7.89 23.47
C ALA A 382 4.56 -9.25 24.13
N THR A 383 4.05 -9.24 25.35
CA THR A 383 3.71 -10.48 26.08
C THR A 383 2.40 -11.05 25.55
N ASP A 384 2.23 -12.38 25.54
CA ASP A 384 0.99 -13.02 25.06
C ASP A 384 -0.27 -12.49 25.76
N SER A 385 -0.19 -12.19 27.06
CA SER A 385 -1.28 -11.55 27.82
C SER A 385 -1.65 -10.16 27.30
N GLU A 386 -0.67 -9.38 26.86
CA GLU A 386 -0.90 -8.07 26.25
C GLU A 386 -1.55 -8.23 24.87
N LEU A 387 -1.09 -9.20 24.07
CA LEU A 387 -1.65 -9.50 22.75
C LEU A 387 -3.12 -9.93 22.84
N ASP A 388 -3.48 -10.76 23.81
CA ASP A 388 -4.88 -11.16 24.04
C ASP A 388 -5.73 -9.98 24.53
N SER A 389 -5.17 -9.11 25.37
CA SER A 389 -5.86 -7.86 25.78
C SER A 389 -6.14 -6.94 24.58
N ILE A 390 -5.19 -6.85 23.63
CA ILE A 390 -5.33 -6.06 22.40
C ILE A 390 -6.38 -6.70 21.46
N ALA A 391 -6.41 -8.03 21.37
CA ALA A 391 -7.44 -8.72 20.60
C ALA A 391 -8.85 -8.44 21.14
N ALA A 392 -9.04 -8.51 22.47
CA ALA A 392 -10.30 -8.16 23.12
C ALA A 392 -10.69 -6.68 22.89
N LYS A 393 -9.69 -5.80 22.86
CA LYS A 393 -9.87 -4.39 22.50
C LYS A 393 -10.39 -4.22 21.06
N TYR A 394 -9.87 -4.96 20.09
CA TYR A 394 -10.38 -4.91 18.72
C TYR A 394 -11.82 -5.43 18.60
N GLU A 395 -12.19 -6.46 19.37
CA GLU A 395 -13.58 -6.96 19.39
C GLU A 395 -14.56 -5.89 19.88
N GLN A 396 -14.26 -5.23 21.00
CA GLN A 396 -15.06 -4.09 21.51
C GLN A 396 -15.11 -2.92 20.53
N ALA A 397 -14.02 -2.68 19.80
CA ALA A 397 -13.97 -1.63 18.79
C ALA A 397 -14.91 -1.92 17.61
N HIS A 398 -15.05 -3.18 17.20
CA HIS A 398 -15.97 -3.58 16.13
C HIS A 398 -17.43 -3.44 16.52
N GLU A 399 -17.77 -3.66 17.80
CA GLU A 399 -19.11 -3.39 18.31
C GLU A 399 -19.48 -1.91 18.19
N ARG A 400 -18.50 -1.02 18.42
CA ARG A 400 -18.71 0.43 18.35
C ARG A 400 -18.64 1.01 16.95
N PHE A 401 -17.73 0.52 16.11
CA PHE A 401 -17.48 1.02 14.76
C PHE A 401 -17.61 -0.08 13.69
N PRO A 402 -18.77 -0.75 13.56
CA PRO A 402 -18.93 -1.96 12.75
C PRO A 402 -18.77 -1.72 11.24
N LYS A 403 -18.95 -0.48 10.77
CA LYS A 403 -18.83 -0.10 9.36
C LYS A 403 -17.43 0.42 8.98
N SER A 404 -16.50 0.47 9.93
CA SER A 404 -15.18 1.08 9.70
C SER A 404 -14.22 0.12 8.99
N VAL A 405 -13.95 0.37 7.72
CA VAL A 405 -12.92 -0.35 6.94
C VAL A 405 -11.53 -0.17 7.55
N ALA A 406 -11.21 1.05 8.02
CA ALA A 406 -9.92 1.36 8.61
C ALA A 406 -9.63 0.49 9.83
N LEU A 407 -10.65 0.21 10.66
CA LEU A 407 -10.49 -0.65 11.84
C LEU A 407 -10.11 -2.08 11.45
N HIS A 408 -10.79 -2.66 10.45
CA HIS A 408 -10.44 -3.98 9.92
C HIS A 408 -9.02 -4.02 9.35
N ILE A 409 -8.59 -2.94 8.69
CA ILE A 409 -7.22 -2.86 8.18
C ILE A 409 -6.22 -2.83 9.34
N PHE A 410 -6.45 -2.01 10.38
CA PHE A 410 -5.55 -1.97 11.55
C PHE A 410 -5.49 -3.30 12.29
N GLU A 411 -6.63 -3.97 12.48
CA GLU A 411 -6.67 -5.32 13.05
C GLU A 411 -5.89 -6.32 12.18
N SER A 412 -6.04 -6.25 10.85
CA SER A 412 -5.28 -7.13 9.94
C SER A 412 -3.77 -6.92 10.05
N VAL A 413 -3.32 -5.67 10.25
CA VAL A 413 -1.89 -5.35 10.45
C VAL A 413 -1.38 -5.96 11.74
N PHE A 414 -2.13 -5.84 12.83
CA PHE A 414 -1.83 -6.46 14.13
C PHE A 414 -1.75 -7.99 13.99
N LEU A 415 -2.76 -8.62 13.38
CA LEU A 415 -2.82 -10.07 13.21
C LEU A 415 -1.70 -10.61 12.31
N LEU A 416 -1.36 -9.90 11.22
CA LEU A 416 -0.31 -10.33 10.29
C LEU A 416 1.10 -10.08 10.79
N SER A 417 1.34 -8.93 11.42
CA SER A 417 2.70 -8.47 11.71
C SER A 417 3.16 -8.80 13.14
N VAL A 418 2.21 -8.94 14.08
CA VAL A 418 2.52 -9.19 15.50
C VAL A 418 2.11 -10.60 15.89
N ARG A 419 0.84 -10.97 15.68
CA ARG A 419 0.31 -12.28 16.10
C ARG A 419 0.65 -13.43 15.14
N ASN A 420 1.10 -13.12 13.91
CA ASN A 420 1.32 -14.09 12.83
C ASN A 420 0.09 -14.99 12.52
N ALA A 421 -1.13 -14.51 12.80
CA ALA A 421 -2.38 -15.25 12.66
C ALA A 421 -3.01 -15.04 11.26
N THR A 422 -2.39 -15.62 10.24
CA THR A 422 -2.76 -15.40 8.81
C THR A 422 -4.22 -15.74 8.47
N LEU A 423 -4.78 -16.80 9.05
CA LEU A 423 -6.18 -17.20 8.81
C LEU A 423 -7.17 -16.20 9.40
N GLN A 424 -6.89 -15.68 10.60
CA GLN A 424 -7.74 -14.67 11.24
C GLN A 424 -7.66 -13.35 10.45
N ALA A 425 -6.45 -12.94 10.06
CA ALA A 425 -6.26 -11.77 9.21
C ALA A 425 -7.04 -11.88 7.88
N ARG A 426 -7.02 -13.05 7.23
CA ARG A 426 -7.81 -13.30 6.02
C ARG A 426 -9.31 -13.09 6.25
N LYS A 427 -9.84 -13.60 7.36
CA LYS A 427 -11.27 -13.45 7.71
C LYS A 427 -11.64 -11.98 7.88
N VAL A 428 -10.79 -11.19 8.53
CA VAL A 428 -10.98 -9.75 8.73
C VAL A 428 -10.91 -9.00 7.40
N LEU A 429 -9.93 -9.30 6.56
CA LEU A 429 -9.78 -8.67 5.23
C LEU A 429 -10.97 -8.97 4.31
N LEU A 430 -11.52 -10.20 4.34
CA LEU A 430 -12.74 -10.55 3.59
C LEU A 430 -14.00 -9.83 4.09
N ARG A 431 -14.01 -9.40 5.35
CA ARG A 431 -15.09 -8.54 5.87
C ARG A 431 -14.91 -7.11 5.38
N ALA A 432 -13.67 -6.60 5.42
CA ALA A 432 -13.33 -5.27 4.92
C ALA A 432 -13.67 -5.09 3.42
N ASP A 433 -13.46 -6.12 2.61
CA ASP A 433 -13.73 -6.11 1.16
C ASP A 433 -15.23 -5.98 0.83
N LYS A 434 -16.12 -6.36 1.76
CA LYS A 434 -17.58 -6.26 1.60
C LYS A 434 -18.14 -4.86 1.93
N LEU A 435 -17.33 -4.00 2.53
CA LEU A 435 -17.74 -2.66 2.94
C LEU A 435 -17.41 -1.64 1.84
N GLU A 436 -18.03 -0.45 1.91
CA GLU A 436 -17.73 0.63 0.97
C GLU A 436 -16.34 1.22 1.25
N LEU A 437 -15.42 1.09 0.29
CA LEU A 437 -14.04 1.55 0.43
C LEU A 437 -13.81 2.91 -0.24
N SER A 438 -13.16 3.82 0.47
CA SER A 438 -12.57 5.02 -0.13
C SER A 438 -11.31 4.67 -0.94
N VAL A 439 -10.88 5.57 -1.83
CA VAL A 439 -9.77 5.31 -2.77
C VAL A 439 -8.46 4.96 -2.04
N ASP A 440 -8.14 5.67 -0.96
CA ASP A 440 -6.98 5.39 -0.09
C ASP A 440 -7.08 4.03 0.60
N GLN A 441 -8.27 3.67 1.08
CA GLN A 441 -8.53 2.39 1.73
C GLN A 441 -8.45 1.21 0.77
N LYS A 442 -8.89 1.37 -0.49
CA LYS A 442 -8.76 0.34 -1.53
C LYS A 442 -7.30 -0.05 -1.75
N PHE A 443 -6.41 0.94 -1.87
CA PHE A 443 -4.98 0.67 -2.03
C PHE A 443 -4.40 -0.01 -0.78
N TYR A 444 -4.78 0.47 0.41
CA TYR A 444 -4.26 -0.12 1.64
C TYR A 444 -4.75 -1.57 1.85
N LEU A 445 -6.02 -1.85 1.53
CA LEU A 445 -6.58 -3.21 1.54
C LEU A 445 -5.85 -4.10 0.53
N PHE A 446 -5.69 -3.65 -0.72
CA PHE A 446 -4.95 -4.38 -1.74
C PHE A 446 -3.54 -4.77 -1.26
N ARG A 447 -2.85 -3.83 -0.62
CA ARG A 447 -1.52 -4.07 -0.05
C ARG A 447 -1.56 -5.14 1.06
N GLN A 448 -2.53 -5.08 1.97
CA GLN A 448 -2.65 -6.10 3.03
C GLN A 448 -3.00 -7.48 2.47
N VAL A 449 -3.86 -7.56 1.46
CA VAL A 449 -4.18 -8.83 0.77
C VAL A 449 -2.94 -9.40 0.10
N ARG A 450 -2.10 -8.55 -0.50
CA ARG A 450 -0.83 -8.98 -1.10
C ARG A 450 0.19 -9.41 -0.05
N LYS A 451 0.31 -8.70 1.07
CA LYS A 451 1.14 -9.10 2.22
C LYS A 451 0.70 -10.46 2.77
N LEU A 452 -0.61 -10.66 2.95
CA LEU A 452 -1.17 -11.96 3.35
C LEU A 452 -0.78 -13.07 2.37
N LYS A 453 -0.87 -12.82 1.06
CA LYS A 453 -0.46 -13.78 0.03
C LYS A 453 1.03 -14.11 0.12
N GLU A 454 1.89 -13.10 0.27
CA GLU A 454 3.33 -13.30 0.47
C GLU A 454 3.65 -14.06 1.78
N CYS A 455 2.94 -13.78 2.88
CA CYS A 455 3.07 -14.54 4.11
C CYS A 455 2.64 -16.00 3.90
N MET A 456 1.53 -16.25 3.21
CA MET A 456 1.09 -17.61 2.89
C MET A 456 2.09 -18.35 1.98
N GLU A 457 2.68 -17.65 1.00
CA GLU A 457 3.68 -18.20 0.07
C GLU A 457 5.04 -18.45 0.76
N SER A 458 5.53 -17.53 1.58
CA SER A 458 6.78 -17.72 2.34
C SER A 458 6.68 -18.88 3.35
N TRP A 459 5.50 -19.08 3.95
CA TRP A 459 5.20 -20.26 4.78
C TRP A 459 5.24 -21.59 4.01
N THR A 460 5.12 -21.57 2.68
CA THR A 460 5.24 -22.79 1.86
C THR A 460 6.68 -23.24 1.64
N MET A 461 7.66 -22.36 1.81
CA MET A 461 9.08 -22.62 1.56
C MET A 461 9.89 -22.96 2.83
N GLY A 462 9.32 -22.81 4.04
CA GLY A 462 9.98 -23.20 5.29
C GLY A 462 9.00 -23.49 6.43
N GLN A 463 9.14 -24.68 7.04
CA GLN A 463 8.56 -25.22 8.29
C GLN A 463 7.05 -25.00 8.62
N GLY A 464 6.27 -24.29 7.79
CA GLY A 464 4.84 -24.00 7.97
C GLY A 464 3.89 -24.94 7.22
N ARG A 465 4.27 -26.21 7.02
CA ARG A 465 3.48 -27.22 6.26
C ARG A 465 2.05 -27.40 6.81
N ALA A 466 1.86 -27.35 8.13
CA ALA A 466 0.62 -27.78 8.79
C ALA A 466 -0.65 -26.95 8.46
N ALA A 467 -0.56 -25.62 8.34
CA ALA A 467 -1.74 -24.77 8.12
C ALA A 467 -2.22 -24.77 6.66
N LEU A 468 -1.27 -24.79 5.71
CA LEU A 468 -1.61 -24.95 4.29
C LEU A 468 -1.99 -26.39 3.96
N GLU A 469 -1.36 -27.38 4.60
CA GLU A 469 -1.82 -28.78 4.58
C GLU A 469 -3.25 -28.86 5.13
N TYR A 470 -3.59 -28.16 6.20
CA TYR A 470 -4.96 -28.13 6.72
C TYR A 470 -5.95 -27.52 5.71
N VAL A 471 -5.63 -26.39 5.08
CA VAL A 471 -6.51 -25.76 4.07
C VAL A 471 -6.63 -26.62 2.81
N ASN A 472 -5.53 -27.22 2.36
CA ASN A 472 -5.52 -28.13 1.21
C ASN A 472 -6.25 -29.45 1.54
N LEU A 473 -6.12 -29.94 2.77
CA LEU A 473 -6.84 -31.08 3.31
C LEU A 473 -8.33 -30.79 3.36
N GLU A 474 -8.75 -29.65 3.90
CA GLU A 474 -10.16 -29.29 4.00
C GLU A 474 -10.78 -29.05 2.61
N ARG A 475 -10.04 -28.42 1.68
CA ARG A 475 -10.45 -28.28 0.28
C ARG A 475 -10.57 -29.64 -0.41
N GLY A 476 -9.60 -30.53 -0.19
CA GLY A 476 -9.62 -31.89 -0.74
C GLY A 476 -10.73 -32.75 -0.16
N LEU A 477 -11.03 -32.61 1.14
CA LEU A 477 -12.17 -33.26 1.80
C LEU A 477 -13.51 -32.78 1.20
N GLN A 478 -13.66 -31.47 0.98
CA GLN A 478 -14.87 -30.93 0.36
C GLN A 478 -15.06 -31.42 -1.08
N GLU A 479 -13.99 -31.47 -1.86
CA GLU A 479 -14.02 -31.96 -3.24
C GLU A 479 -14.39 -33.44 -3.29
N ALA A 480 -13.72 -34.29 -2.49
CA ALA A 480 -14.01 -35.71 -2.43
C ALA A 480 -15.45 -35.98 -1.98
N ARG A 481 -15.91 -35.29 -0.92
CA ARG A 481 -17.29 -35.39 -0.42
C ARG A 481 -18.34 -34.98 -1.44
N ARG A 482 -18.07 -33.93 -2.22
CA ARG A 482 -18.98 -33.46 -3.28
C ARG A 482 -19.13 -34.52 -4.39
N MET A 483 -18.03 -35.16 -4.78
CA MET A 483 -18.06 -36.20 -5.82
C MET A 483 -18.72 -37.48 -5.32
N ASP A 484 -18.42 -37.87 -4.08
CA ASP A 484 -19.05 -38.99 -3.37
C ASP A 484 -20.57 -38.82 -3.26
N MET A 485 -21.04 -37.64 -2.79
CA MET A 485 -22.46 -37.31 -2.71
C MET A 485 -23.16 -37.41 -4.07
N LYS A 486 -22.54 -36.90 -5.14
CA LYS A 486 -23.08 -37.02 -6.50
C LYS A 486 -23.16 -38.48 -6.96
N CYS A 487 -22.17 -39.29 -6.60
CA CYS A 487 -22.16 -40.72 -6.89
C CYS A 487 -23.32 -41.44 -6.20
N CYS A 488 -23.49 -41.21 -4.89
CA CYS A 488 -24.61 -41.76 -4.12
C CYS A 488 -25.98 -41.33 -4.69
N GLN A 489 -26.13 -40.06 -5.07
CA GLN A 489 -27.36 -39.57 -5.70
C GLN A 489 -27.66 -40.28 -7.03
N ALA A 490 -26.64 -40.49 -7.87
CA ALA A 490 -26.79 -41.22 -9.12
C ALA A 490 -27.16 -42.70 -8.90
N MET A 491 -26.58 -43.35 -7.89
CA MET A 491 -26.93 -44.73 -7.50
C MET A 491 -28.38 -44.84 -7.00
N VAL A 492 -28.83 -43.91 -6.17
CA VAL A 492 -30.24 -43.87 -5.71
C VAL A 492 -31.18 -43.66 -6.89
N GLN A 493 -30.87 -42.73 -7.79
CA GLN A 493 -31.66 -42.51 -9.00
C GLN A 493 -31.70 -43.75 -9.90
N PHE A 494 -30.59 -44.46 -10.03
CA PHE A 494 -30.53 -45.73 -10.76
C PHE A 494 -31.49 -46.77 -10.16
N TRP A 495 -31.49 -46.95 -8.84
CA TRP A 495 -32.42 -47.88 -8.19
C TRP A 495 -33.88 -47.48 -8.32
N ILE A 496 -34.19 -46.17 -8.23
CA ILE A 496 -35.55 -45.66 -8.43
C ILE A 496 -36.03 -45.89 -9.87
N GLU A 497 -35.16 -45.71 -10.87
CA GLU A 497 -35.48 -45.95 -12.28
C GLU A 497 -35.55 -47.43 -12.65
N ILE A 498 -35.01 -48.33 -11.83
CA ILE A 498 -35.21 -49.78 -11.97
C ILE A 498 -36.52 -50.22 -11.33
N ASP A 499 -36.87 -49.64 -10.19
CA ASP A 499 -38.10 -49.93 -9.45
C ASP A 499 -39.36 -49.43 -10.19
N LYS A 500 -39.24 -48.30 -10.90
CA LYS A 500 -40.26 -47.81 -11.84
C LYS A 500 -40.02 -48.40 -13.22
N LYS A 501 -41.07 -48.85 -13.93
CA LYS A 501 -41.01 -49.43 -15.30
C LYS A 501 -39.79 -48.93 -16.09
N ALA A 502 -38.74 -49.77 -16.15
CA ALA A 502 -37.39 -49.33 -16.46
C ALA A 502 -37.26 -48.83 -17.91
N ASP A 503 -36.91 -47.56 -18.08
CA ASP A 503 -36.38 -47.05 -19.35
C ASP A 503 -34.90 -47.45 -19.44
N MET A 504 -34.62 -48.49 -20.22
CA MET A 504 -33.27 -49.05 -20.39
C MET A 504 -32.25 -48.02 -20.87
N ASN A 505 -32.67 -47.01 -21.66
CA ASN A 505 -31.77 -45.95 -22.12
C ASN A 505 -31.37 -44.99 -21.00
N ARG A 506 -32.24 -44.82 -20.00
CA ARG A 506 -31.96 -43.97 -18.83
C ARG A 506 -31.13 -44.72 -17.80
N VAL A 507 -31.41 -46.01 -17.60
CA VAL A 507 -30.61 -46.91 -16.76
C VAL A 507 -29.17 -47.00 -17.28
N LEU A 508 -28.98 -47.14 -18.61
CA LEU A 508 -27.65 -47.18 -19.21
C LEU A 508 -26.85 -45.88 -18.99
N ARG A 509 -27.48 -44.71 -19.18
CA ARG A 509 -26.86 -43.41 -18.92
C ARG A 509 -26.47 -43.22 -17.45
N LEU A 510 -27.35 -43.62 -16.53
CA LEU A 510 -27.06 -43.56 -15.09
C LEU A 510 -25.91 -44.50 -14.72
N THR A 511 -25.84 -45.69 -15.33
CA THR A 511 -24.74 -46.65 -15.11
C THR A 511 -23.39 -46.07 -15.53
N GLN A 512 -23.32 -45.45 -16.72
CA GLN A 512 -22.11 -44.77 -17.20
C GLN A 512 -21.71 -43.59 -16.31
N ALA A 513 -22.69 -42.79 -15.87
CA ALA A 513 -22.45 -41.67 -14.96
C ALA A 513 -21.93 -42.14 -13.59
N ILE A 514 -22.47 -43.23 -13.03
CA ILE A 514 -21.97 -43.84 -11.80
C ILE A 514 -20.52 -44.30 -11.97
N GLY A 515 -20.18 -44.98 -13.06
CA GLY A 515 -18.80 -45.40 -13.34
C GLY A 515 -17.81 -44.22 -13.39
N PHE A 516 -18.17 -43.16 -14.10
CA PHE A 516 -17.35 -41.95 -14.18
C PHE A 516 -17.19 -41.26 -12.82
N LEU A 517 -18.28 -41.06 -12.08
CA LEU A 517 -18.27 -40.41 -10.77
C LEU A 517 -17.50 -41.22 -9.74
N THR A 518 -17.64 -42.55 -9.75
CA THR A 518 -16.90 -43.48 -8.89
C THR A 518 -15.39 -43.37 -9.13
N ASN A 519 -14.96 -43.36 -10.39
CA ASN A 519 -13.55 -43.23 -10.74
C ASN A 519 -12.98 -41.87 -10.30
N ARG A 520 -13.73 -40.79 -10.49
CA ARG A 520 -13.30 -39.45 -10.11
C ARG A 520 -13.27 -39.24 -8.59
N ALA A 521 -14.24 -39.78 -7.85
CA ALA A 521 -14.25 -39.78 -6.39
C ALA A 521 -13.09 -40.64 -5.83
N SER A 522 -12.85 -41.82 -6.41
CA SER A 522 -11.73 -42.69 -6.05
C SER A 522 -10.37 -42.01 -6.28
N ALA A 523 -10.19 -41.32 -7.41
CA ALA A 523 -8.98 -40.54 -7.68
C ALA A 523 -8.79 -39.38 -6.69
N ALA A 524 -9.87 -38.67 -6.34
CA ALA A 524 -9.85 -37.58 -5.37
C ALA A 524 -9.45 -38.09 -3.97
N TYR A 525 -10.08 -39.16 -3.48
CA TYR A 525 -9.74 -39.76 -2.19
C TYR A 525 -8.32 -40.36 -2.16
N ARG A 526 -7.87 -41.04 -3.22
CA ARG A 526 -6.48 -41.54 -3.31
C ARG A 526 -5.47 -40.40 -3.28
N THR A 527 -5.75 -39.29 -3.96
CA THR A 527 -4.90 -38.10 -3.92
C THR A 527 -4.88 -37.46 -2.53
N LEU A 528 -6.03 -37.44 -1.85
CA LEU A 528 -6.18 -36.93 -0.49
C LEU A 528 -5.36 -37.75 0.52
N VAL A 529 -5.49 -39.09 0.49
CA VAL A 529 -4.77 -40.01 1.38
C VAL A 529 -3.26 -40.01 1.08
N ARG A 530 -2.85 -39.88 -0.19
CA ARG A 530 -1.42 -39.74 -0.54
C ARG A 530 -0.82 -38.44 0.02
N ARG A 531 -1.59 -37.35 0.04
CA ARG A 531 -1.12 -36.05 0.54
C ARG A 531 -1.17 -35.94 2.06
N SER A 532 -2.11 -36.61 2.72
CA SER A 532 -2.29 -36.56 4.18
C SER A 532 -2.56 -37.97 4.74
N PRO A 533 -1.52 -38.83 4.82
CA PRO A 533 -1.68 -40.25 5.08
C PRO A 533 -2.12 -40.61 6.51
N ASN A 534 -2.04 -39.65 7.44
CA ASN A 534 -2.32 -39.83 8.86
C ASN A 534 -3.52 -38.98 9.33
N SER A 535 -4.36 -38.49 8.42
CA SER A 535 -5.56 -37.74 8.80
C SER A 535 -6.72 -38.71 9.08
N PRO A 536 -7.17 -38.88 10.34
CA PRO A 536 -8.23 -39.84 10.69
C PRO A 536 -9.54 -39.49 9.98
N LYS A 537 -9.84 -38.19 9.86
CA LYS A 537 -11.03 -37.68 9.14
C LYS A 537 -11.01 -38.07 7.66
N ALA A 538 -9.85 -38.01 6.98
CA ALA A 538 -9.74 -38.40 5.58
C ALA A 538 -9.81 -39.92 5.38
N LEU A 539 -9.20 -40.68 6.30
CA LEU A 539 -9.21 -42.13 6.27
C LEU A 539 -10.61 -42.71 6.53
N HIS A 540 -11.35 -42.20 7.52
CA HIS A 540 -12.74 -42.64 7.75
C HIS A 540 -13.68 -42.28 6.58
N MET A 541 -13.56 -41.09 5.98
CA MET A 541 -14.37 -40.76 4.80
C MET A 541 -14.04 -41.67 3.61
N TYR A 542 -12.76 -42.00 3.41
CA TYR A 542 -12.37 -42.91 2.35
C TYR A 542 -12.82 -44.35 2.63
N ALA A 543 -12.71 -44.82 3.88
CA ALA A 543 -13.23 -46.12 4.32
C ALA A 543 -14.75 -46.21 4.10
N GLY A 544 -15.50 -45.16 4.47
CA GLY A 544 -16.94 -45.06 4.22
C GLY A 544 -17.27 -45.20 2.74
N PHE A 545 -16.60 -44.43 1.86
CA PHE A 545 -16.78 -44.53 0.41
C PHE A 545 -16.41 -45.91 -0.15
N LEU A 546 -15.34 -46.52 0.35
CA LEU A 546 -14.92 -47.87 -0.05
C LEU A 546 -15.95 -48.93 0.33
N HIS A 547 -16.58 -48.78 1.50
CA HIS A 547 -17.61 -49.70 1.99
C HIS A 547 -18.94 -49.50 1.26
N THR A 548 -19.41 -48.26 1.07
CA THR A 548 -20.76 -47.98 0.56
C THR A 548 -20.86 -47.94 -0.96
N VAL A 549 -19.85 -47.41 -1.66
CA VAL A 549 -19.90 -47.20 -3.12
C VAL A 549 -19.10 -48.26 -3.86
N ILE A 550 -17.87 -48.54 -3.42
CA ILE A 550 -16.98 -49.50 -4.11
C ILE A 550 -17.24 -50.95 -3.64
N ASN A 551 -17.81 -51.13 -2.45
CA ASN A 551 -18.01 -52.43 -1.81
C ASN A 551 -16.71 -53.24 -1.62
N ASN A 552 -15.62 -52.55 -1.25
CA ASN A 552 -14.34 -53.17 -0.90
C ASN A 552 -14.13 -53.10 0.62
N THR A 553 -14.74 -54.07 1.31
CA THR A 553 -14.77 -54.16 2.77
C THR A 553 -13.36 -54.32 3.35
N ASP A 554 -12.53 -55.17 2.76
CA ASP A 554 -11.18 -55.45 3.26
C ASP A 554 -10.27 -54.20 3.27
N LEU A 555 -10.34 -53.37 2.22
CA LEU A 555 -9.58 -52.13 2.15
C LEU A 555 -10.19 -51.05 3.04
N ALA A 556 -11.52 -51.01 3.17
CA ALA A 556 -12.22 -50.09 4.06
C ALA A 556 -11.80 -50.31 5.52
N ASP A 557 -11.79 -51.57 5.96
CA ASP A 557 -11.42 -51.95 7.34
C ASP A 557 -9.96 -51.59 7.63
N ARG A 558 -9.05 -51.84 6.69
CA ARG A 558 -7.64 -51.42 6.83
C ARG A 558 -7.47 -49.91 6.95
N MET A 559 -8.29 -49.14 6.23
CA MET A 559 -8.24 -47.67 6.30
C MET A 559 -8.88 -47.15 7.59
N SER A 560 -9.91 -47.83 8.12
CA SER A 560 -10.52 -47.49 9.42
C SER A 560 -9.60 -47.82 10.58
N ILE A 561 -8.98 -49.01 10.59
CA ILE A 561 -7.99 -49.42 11.62
C ILE A 561 -6.78 -48.48 11.61
N LYS A 562 -6.41 -47.93 10.45
CA LYS A 562 -5.33 -46.95 10.34
C LYS A 562 -5.75 -45.54 10.83
N ALA A 563 -7.06 -45.27 10.89
CA ALA A 563 -7.61 -44.00 11.35
C ALA A 563 -7.74 -43.94 12.88
N ASP A 564 -8.01 -45.09 13.51
CA ASP A 564 -8.03 -45.29 14.96
C ASP A 564 -6.61 -45.40 15.55
#